data_AF-A0A966KKJ6-F1
#
_entry.id   AF-A0A966KKJ6-F1
#
_cell.length_a   1.000
_cell.length_b   1.000
_cell.length_c   1.000
_cell.angle_alpha   90.00
_cell.angle_beta   90.00
_cell.angle_gamma   90.00
#
_symmetry.space_group_name_H-M   'P 1'
#
loop_
_entity.id
_entity.type
_entity.pdbx_description
1 polymer ?
#
loop_
_entity_poly.entity_id
_entity_poly.type
_entity_poly.pdbx_seq_one_letter_code
_entity_poly.pdbx_strand_id
1 'polypeptide(L)'
;MRLTIAIFFIFLGMGFAPKLQAYETIFSQTQIIIDDLNSARTKLSSADSYRNRINALSNLIQKTENSLSDLRSKYRLIKLQTGKLNKDLIFQKEKISKLAGALLVVGQEPLQSKLLHPEGALNTARSSLILSDILEGVRTEAEDLNRDLEKLQLLTNLSQRAEKEMQLSLEIIQTARATLVKAASDRTDLPQRFIDDPEKISSLSKSSKLCRTLVRLWNGVHFGT
;
A
#
# COMPACT_ATOMS: atom_id res chain seq x y z
N MET A 1 -31.68 -55.00 -17.98
CA MET A 1 -30.80 -54.12 -18.78
C MET A 1 -30.76 -52.77 -18.07
N ARG A 2 -29.65 -52.41 -17.37
CA ARG A 2 -28.53 -51.55 -17.84
C ARG A 2 -29.03 -50.11 -18.12
N LEU A 3 -28.56 -48.99 -17.55
CA LEU A 3 -27.22 -48.61 -17.09
C LEU A 3 -27.27 -47.19 -16.41
N THR A 4 -26.40 -46.93 -15.40
CA THR A 4 -25.71 -45.64 -15.01
C THR A 4 -26.52 -44.41 -14.56
N ILE A 5 -26.39 -43.81 -13.35
CA ILE A 5 -25.25 -43.29 -12.54
C ILE A 5 -24.51 -42.09 -13.19
N ALA A 6 -24.33 -41.03 -12.39
CA ALA A 6 -23.73 -39.70 -12.65
C ALA A 6 -24.75 -38.70 -13.24
N ILE A 7 -25.17 -37.63 -12.56
CA ILE A 7 -24.36 -36.53 -12.02
C ILE A 7 -25.16 -35.92 -10.83
N PHE A 8 -24.86 -36.35 -9.60
CA PHE A 8 -25.36 -35.71 -8.36
C PHE A 8 -24.18 -35.45 -7.42
N PHE A 9 -23.08 -34.95 -8.00
CA PHE A 9 -21.88 -34.54 -7.30
C PHE A 9 -21.40 -33.28 -8.02
N ILE A 10 -21.80 -32.11 -7.53
CA ILE A 10 -21.09 -30.80 -7.58
C ILE A 10 -21.96 -29.87 -6.71
N PHE A 11 -21.87 -29.99 -5.39
CA PHE A 11 -22.30 -28.93 -4.46
C PHE A 11 -21.57 -29.01 -3.11
N LEU A 12 -20.30 -29.44 -3.13
CA LEU A 12 -19.44 -29.42 -1.95
C LEU A 12 -18.04 -28.98 -2.40
N GLY A 13 -17.76 -27.67 -2.31
CA GLY A 13 -16.46 -27.11 -2.69
C GLY A 13 -16.41 -25.59 -2.84
N MET A 14 -17.56 -24.91 -2.89
CA MET A 14 -17.60 -23.47 -3.12
C MET A 14 -17.80 -22.71 -1.80
N GLY A 15 -16.83 -22.80 -0.89
CA GLY A 15 -16.89 -22.13 0.42
C GLY A 15 -15.58 -21.50 0.91
N PHE A 16 -14.45 -21.69 0.23
CA PHE A 16 -13.13 -21.38 0.81
C PHE A 16 -12.25 -20.38 0.04
N ALA A 17 -12.79 -19.61 -0.91
CA ALA A 17 -11.99 -18.67 -1.71
C ALA A 17 -11.93 -17.19 -1.27
N PRO A 18 -12.74 -16.62 -0.34
CA PRO A 18 -12.77 -15.16 -0.19
C PRO A 18 -11.57 -14.57 0.59
N LYS A 19 -10.78 -15.39 1.30
CA LYS A 19 -9.71 -14.88 2.17
C LYS A 19 -8.43 -14.47 1.40
N LEU A 20 -8.10 -15.11 0.28
CA LEU A 20 -6.87 -14.79 -0.46
C LEU A 20 -6.99 -13.48 -1.24
N GLN A 21 -8.15 -13.20 -1.84
CA GLN A 21 -8.34 -12.01 -2.68
C GLN A 21 -8.21 -10.69 -1.91
N ALA A 22 -8.66 -10.66 -0.65
CA ALA A 22 -8.54 -9.48 0.20
C ALA A 22 -7.09 -9.14 0.56
N TYR A 23 -6.24 -10.16 0.74
CA TYR A 23 -4.82 -9.99 1.07
C TYR A 23 -4.02 -9.45 -0.13
N GLU A 24 -4.22 -10.05 -1.30
CA GLU A 24 -3.58 -9.63 -2.54
C GLU A 24 -3.94 -8.17 -2.89
N THR A 25 -5.18 -7.78 -2.60
CA THR A 25 -5.65 -6.40 -2.75
C THR A 25 -4.92 -5.43 -1.81
N ILE A 26 -4.65 -5.82 -0.55
CA ILE A 26 -3.93 -4.95 0.40
C ILE A 26 -2.46 -4.80 0.01
N PHE A 27 -1.83 -5.90 -0.39
CA PHE A 27 -0.45 -5.88 -0.85
C PHE A 27 -0.30 -4.98 -2.09
N SER A 28 -1.10 -5.22 -3.13
CA SER A 28 -1.07 -4.44 -4.37
C SER A 28 -1.35 -2.96 -4.14
N GLN A 29 -2.40 -2.62 -3.37
CA GLN A 29 -2.71 -1.22 -3.07
C GLN A 29 -1.61 -0.53 -2.26
N THR A 30 -0.98 -1.22 -1.32
CA THR A 30 0.15 -0.67 -0.57
C THR A 30 1.34 -0.42 -1.49
N GLN A 31 1.61 -1.34 -2.42
CA GLN A 31 2.69 -1.19 -3.38
C GLN A 31 2.45 -0.01 -4.34
N ILE A 32 1.22 0.17 -4.84
CA ILE A 32 0.84 1.31 -5.68
C ILE A 32 1.13 2.64 -4.97
N ILE A 33 0.80 2.75 -3.68
CA ILE A 33 1.07 3.97 -2.90
C ILE A 33 2.58 4.26 -2.80
N ILE A 34 3.39 3.22 -2.59
CA ILE A 34 4.85 3.33 -2.53
C ILE A 34 5.42 3.72 -3.90
N ASP A 35 4.90 3.13 -4.98
CA ASP A 35 5.34 3.43 -6.34
C ASP A 35 4.97 4.87 -6.75
N ASP A 36 3.80 5.35 -6.34
CA ASP A 36 3.37 6.75 -6.53
C ASP A 36 4.32 7.73 -5.83
N LEU A 37 4.77 7.41 -4.61
CA LEU A 37 5.77 8.21 -3.87
C LEU A 37 7.10 8.25 -4.63
N ASN A 38 7.55 7.12 -5.16
CA ASN A 38 8.77 7.04 -5.97
C ASN A 38 8.63 7.81 -7.29
N SER A 39 7.46 7.75 -7.94
CA SER A 39 7.16 8.55 -9.13
C SER A 39 7.20 10.06 -8.84
N ALA A 40 6.68 10.49 -7.69
CA ALA A 40 6.74 11.90 -7.30
C ALA A 40 8.19 12.37 -7.06
N ARG A 41 9.02 11.54 -6.42
CA ARG A 41 10.46 11.83 -6.18
C ARG A 41 11.24 11.92 -7.49
N THR A 42 11.02 10.98 -8.41
CA THR A 42 11.70 10.98 -9.72
C THR A 42 11.33 12.22 -10.54
N LYS A 43 10.06 12.66 -10.52
CA LYS A 43 9.63 13.92 -11.16
C LYS A 43 10.34 15.15 -10.61
N LEU A 44 10.62 15.20 -9.30
CA LEU A 44 11.43 16.27 -8.72
C LEU A 44 12.89 16.19 -9.19
N SER A 45 13.46 14.99 -9.22
CA SER A 45 14.85 14.78 -9.67
C SER A 45 15.07 15.14 -11.14
N SER A 46 14.04 15.03 -11.99
CA SER A 46 14.11 15.38 -13.41
C SER A 46 13.79 16.85 -13.72
N ALA A 47 13.57 17.69 -12.70
CA ALA A 47 13.21 19.09 -12.90
C ALA A 47 14.46 19.96 -13.09
N ASP A 48 14.69 20.46 -14.30
CA ASP A 48 15.92 21.21 -14.64
C ASP A 48 15.82 22.72 -14.36
N SER A 49 14.71 23.34 -14.77
CA SER A 49 14.50 24.78 -14.58
C SER A 49 14.04 25.10 -13.16
N TYR A 50 14.45 26.25 -12.64
CA TYR A 50 14.00 26.76 -11.35
C TYR A 50 12.46 26.79 -11.20
N ARG A 51 11.72 27.22 -12.23
CA ARG A 51 10.24 27.21 -12.21
C ARG A 51 9.69 25.78 -12.16
N ASN A 52 10.28 24.87 -12.93
CA ASN A 52 9.87 23.47 -12.95
C ASN A 52 10.18 22.78 -11.61
N ARG A 53 11.29 23.14 -10.96
CA ARG A 53 11.65 22.65 -9.62
C ARG A 53 10.66 23.10 -8.55
N ILE A 54 10.22 24.36 -8.56
CA ILE A 54 9.18 24.83 -7.62
C ILE A 54 7.87 24.08 -7.83
N ASN A 55 7.43 23.93 -9.08
CA ASN A 55 6.21 23.18 -9.40
C ASN A 55 6.35 21.70 -8.98
N ALA A 56 7.50 21.08 -9.23
CA ALA A 56 7.77 19.72 -8.83
C ALA A 56 7.87 19.55 -7.29
N LEU A 57 8.42 20.51 -6.57
CA LEU A 57 8.44 20.54 -5.09
C LEU A 57 7.02 20.62 -4.53
N SER A 58 6.18 21.53 -5.06
CA SER A 58 4.78 21.65 -4.62
C SER A 58 4.00 20.36 -4.90
N ASN A 59 4.18 19.77 -6.08
CA ASN A 59 3.57 18.49 -6.42
C ASN A 59 4.07 17.35 -5.53
N LEU A 60 5.37 17.30 -5.22
CA LEU A 60 5.95 16.30 -4.32
C LEU A 60 5.34 16.39 -2.92
N ILE A 61 5.22 17.60 -2.37
CA ILE A 61 4.61 17.83 -1.05
C ILE A 61 3.17 17.31 -1.05
N GLN A 62 2.35 17.75 -2.01
CA GLN A 62 0.94 17.33 -2.08
C GLN A 62 0.77 15.82 -2.25
N LYS A 63 1.56 15.21 -3.16
CA LYS A 63 1.51 13.76 -3.38
C LYS A 63 1.96 12.99 -2.14
N THR A 64 3.02 13.44 -1.48
CA THR A 64 3.52 12.78 -0.26
C THR A 64 2.51 12.86 0.88
N GLU A 65 1.82 13.99 1.06
CA GLU A 65 0.77 14.13 2.08
C GLU A 65 -0.40 13.16 1.86
N ASN A 66 -0.88 13.08 0.61
CA ASN A 66 -1.96 12.15 0.24
C ASN A 66 -1.52 10.71 0.45
N SER A 67 -0.36 10.33 -0.09
CA SER A 67 0.17 8.97 0.04
C SER A 67 0.48 8.59 1.49
N LEU A 68 0.95 9.51 2.35
CA LEU A 68 1.15 9.24 3.78
C LEU A 68 -0.16 8.96 4.52
N SER A 69 -1.24 9.68 4.17
CA SER A 69 -2.58 9.43 4.71
C SER A 69 -3.06 8.02 4.32
N ASP A 70 -2.94 7.68 3.04
CA ASP A 70 -3.33 6.38 2.51
C ASP A 70 -2.49 5.24 3.11
N LEU A 71 -1.17 5.42 3.18
CA LEU A 71 -0.24 4.45 3.73
C LEU A 71 -0.50 4.22 5.23
N ARG A 72 -0.80 5.26 6.00
CA ARG A 72 -1.21 5.13 7.41
C ARG A 72 -2.53 4.37 7.54
N SER A 73 -3.47 4.58 6.62
CA SER A 73 -4.72 3.81 6.57
C SER A 73 -4.45 2.32 6.30
N LYS A 74 -3.66 2.01 5.27
CA LYS A 74 -3.28 0.63 4.92
C LYS A 74 -2.47 -0.03 6.03
N TYR A 75 -1.53 0.67 6.66
CA TYR A 75 -0.75 0.16 7.79
C TYR A 75 -1.64 -0.29 8.95
N ARG A 76 -2.67 0.50 9.30
CA ARG A 76 -3.64 0.11 10.33
C ARG A 76 -4.38 -1.16 9.94
N LEU A 77 -4.83 -1.27 8.68
CA LEU A 77 -5.50 -2.48 8.18
C LEU A 77 -4.57 -3.70 8.22
N ILE A 78 -3.31 -3.56 7.81
CA ILE A 78 -2.29 -4.61 7.87
C ILE A 78 -2.13 -5.06 9.31
N LYS A 79 -1.94 -4.16 10.28
CA LYS A 79 -1.78 -4.51 11.70
C LYS A 79 -3.01 -5.21 12.28
N LEU A 80 -4.22 -4.78 11.91
CA LEU A 80 -5.46 -5.45 12.32
C LEU A 80 -5.51 -6.88 11.78
N GLN A 81 -5.18 -7.07 10.50
CA GLN A 81 -5.15 -8.40 9.89
C GLN A 81 -4.06 -9.29 10.48
N THR A 82 -2.85 -8.77 10.70
CA THR A 82 -1.77 -9.51 11.38
C THR A 82 -2.21 -9.93 12.79
N GLY A 83 -2.85 -9.03 13.55
CA GLY A 83 -3.35 -9.34 14.89
C GLY A 83 -4.43 -10.42 14.88
N LYS A 84 -5.35 -10.39 13.91
CA LYS A 84 -6.36 -11.45 13.73
C LYS A 84 -5.71 -12.79 13.37
N LEU A 85 -4.83 -12.79 12.37
CA LEU A 85 -4.15 -13.99 11.89
C LEU A 85 -3.30 -14.64 12.99
N ASN A 86 -2.61 -13.83 13.80
CA ASN A 86 -1.82 -14.34 14.91
C ASN A 86 -2.68 -15.02 16.00
N LYS A 87 -3.87 -14.47 16.28
CA LYS A 87 -4.83 -15.11 17.20
C LYS A 87 -5.32 -16.45 16.64
N ASP A 88 -5.67 -16.47 15.35
CA ASP A 88 -6.13 -17.68 14.67
C ASP A 88 -5.04 -18.77 14.70
N LEU A 89 -3.77 -18.41 14.44
CA LEU A 89 -2.61 -19.31 14.52
C LEU A 89 -2.41 -19.90 15.93
N ILE A 90 -2.50 -19.06 16.99
CA ILE A 90 -2.37 -19.52 18.38
C ILE A 90 -3.47 -20.53 18.71
N PHE A 91 -4.71 -20.25 18.29
CA PHE A 91 -5.84 -21.15 18.51
C PHE A 91 -5.68 -22.49 17.79
N GLN A 92 -5.27 -22.47 16.51
CA GLN A 92 -5.00 -23.70 15.74
C GLN A 92 -3.88 -24.53 16.38
N LYS A 93 -2.79 -23.88 16.80
CA LYS A 93 -1.68 -24.55 17.50
C LYS A 93 -2.16 -25.24 18.78
N GLU A 94 -3.01 -24.60 19.58
CA GLU A 94 -3.54 -25.16 20.81
C GLU A 94 -4.43 -26.39 20.53
N LYS A 95 -5.28 -26.31 19.50
CA LYS A 95 -6.14 -27.43 19.07
C LYS A 95 -5.32 -28.63 18.62
N ILE A 96 -4.31 -28.44 17.76
CA ILE A 96 -3.41 -29.52 17.32
C ILE A 96 -2.67 -30.14 18.51
N SER A 97 -2.20 -29.30 19.46
CA SER A 97 -1.50 -29.79 20.66
C SER A 97 -2.40 -30.65 21.55
N LYS A 98 -3.67 -30.28 21.71
CA LYS A 98 -4.67 -31.08 22.46
C LYS A 98 -4.94 -32.42 21.78
N LEU A 99 -5.07 -32.43 20.46
CA LEU A 99 -5.28 -33.66 19.68
C LEU A 99 -4.06 -34.58 19.76
N ALA A 100 -2.85 -34.05 19.60
CA ALA A 100 -1.62 -34.82 19.73
C ALA A 100 -1.47 -35.43 21.15
N GLY A 101 -1.81 -34.68 22.19
CA GLY A 101 -1.84 -35.18 23.57
C GLY A 101 -2.85 -36.31 23.77
N ALA A 102 -4.07 -36.18 23.24
CA ALA A 102 -5.09 -37.22 23.32
C ALA A 102 -4.66 -38.52 22.59
N LEU A 103 -4.04 -38.39 21.41
CA LEU A 103 -3.53 -39.53 20.65
C LEU A 103 -2.39 -40.26 21.38
N LEU A 104 -1.50 -39.51 22.05
CA LEU A 104 -0.42 -40.10 22.85
C LEU A 104 -0.97 -40.96 24.00
N VAL A 105 -2.03 -40.51 24.67
CA VAL A 105 -2.70 -41.26 25.75
C VAL A 105 -3.34 -42.54 25.21
N VAL A 106 -4.06 -42.46 24.08
CA VAL A 106 -4.72 -43.63 23.47
C VAL A 106 -3.70 -44.66 22.95
N GLY A 107 -2.57 -44.21 22.41
CA GLY A 107 -1.51 -45.08 21.91
C GLY A 107 -0.72 -45.83 23.00
N GLN A 108 -0.85 -45.45 24.27
CA GLN A 108 -0.17 -46.08 25.41
C GLN A 108 -0.97 -47.22 26.06
N GLU A 109 -2.21 -47.50 25.66
CA GLU A 109 -2.95 -48.63 26.23
C GLU A 109 -2.33 -49.98 25.85
N PRO A 110 -2.11 -50.90 26.82
CA PRO A 110 -1.44 -52.17 26.58
C PRO A 110 -2.26 -53.10 25.67
N LEU A 111 -1.69 -53.44 24.52
CA LEU A 111 -2.24 -54.32 23.49
C LEU A 111 -2.75 -55.68 24.02
N GLN A 112 -2.21 -56.16 25.15
CA GLN A 112 -2.54 -57.48 25.71
C GLN A 112 -3.97 -57.58 26.27
N SER A 113 -4.64 -56.48 26.61
CA SER A 113 -6.03 -56.52 27.12
C SER A 113 -7.09 -56.53 26.00
N LYS A 114 -6.74 -56.09 24.79
CA LYS A 114 -7.68 -55.85 23.67
C LYS A 114 -7.89 -57.06 22.77
N LEU A 115 -6.94 -58.00 22.77
CA LEU A 115 -6.98 -59.24 21.99
C LEU A 115 -7.84 -60.35 22.61
N LEU A 116 -8.26 -60.21 23.88
CA LEU A 116 -9.01 -61.22 24.61
C LEU A 116 -10.55 -61.07 24.51
N HIS A 117 -11.04 -60.04 23.83
CA HIS A 117 -12.48 -59.83 23.62
C HIS A 117 -12.93 -60.29 22.22
N PRO A 118 -14.06 -61.03 22.09
CA PRO A 118 -14.55 -61.55 20.81
C PRO A 118 -14.92 -60.47 19.77
N GLU A 119 -15.14 -59.22 20.20
CA GLU A 119 -15.37 -58.04 19.33
C GLU A 119 -14.07 -57.30 18.93
N GLY A 120 -12.91 -57.77 19.40
CA GLY A 120 -11.65 -57.02 19.38
C GLY A 120 -11.10 -56.67 18.00
N ALA A 121 -11.20 -57.57 17.02
CA ALA A 121 -10.67 -57.34 15.67
C ALA A 121 -11.48 -56.29 14.88
N LEU A 122 -12.83 -56.36 14.96
CA LEU A 122 -13.72 -55.42 14.27
C LEU A 122 -13.64 -54.01 14.88
N ASN A 123 -13.62 -53.92 16.21
CA ASN A 123 -13.46 -52.63 16.90
C ASN A 123 -12.10 -52.01 16.61
N THR A 124 -11.02 -52.80 16.52
CA THR A 124 -9.70 -52.31 16.15
C THR A 124 -9.67 -51.78 14.72
N ALA A 125 -10.32 -52.47 13.76
CA ALA A 125 -10.44 -51.99 12.39
C ALA A 125 -11.22 -50.66 12.29
N ARG A 126 -12.33 -50.52 13.02
CA ARG A 126 -13.09 -49.25 13.08
C ARG A 126 -12.28 -48.12 13.71
N SER A 127 -11.57 -48.40 14.81
CA SER A 127 -10.70 -47.39 15.44
C SER A 127 -9.54 -46.99 14.53
N SER A 128 -8.99 -47.91 13.74
CA SER A 128 -7.95 -47.61 12.75
C SER A 128 -8.46 -46.70 11.63
N LEU A 129 -9.68 -46.95 11.13
CA LEU A 129 -10.34 -46.07 10.14
C LEU A 129 -10.58 -44.66 10.69
N ILE A 130 -11.13 -44.54 11.90
CA ILE A 130 -11.34 -43.24 12.56
C ILE A 130 -10.02 -42.51 12.79
N LEU A 131 -8.97 -43.22 13.22
CA LEU A 131 -7.64 -42.65 13.40
C LEU A 131 -7.06 -42.13 12.09
N SER A 132 -7.25 -42.86 10.99
CA SER A 132 -6.82 -42.43 9.66
C SER A 132 -7.52 -41.13 9.21
N ASP A 133 -8.84 -41.02 9.43
CA ASP A 133 -9.60 -39.80 9.11
C ASP A 133 -9.13 -38.61 9.95
N ILE A 134 -8.86 -38.84 11.24
CA ILE A 134 -8.31 -37.81 12.14
C ILE A 134 -6.91 -37.39 11.68
N LEU A 135 -6.05 -38.34 11.30
CA LEU A 135 -4.69 -38.06 10.85
C LEU A 135 -4.70 -37.17 9.59
N GLU A 136 -5.60 -37.45 8.64
CA GLU A 136 -5.75 -36.62 7.44
C GLU A 136 -6.31 -35.23 7.76
N GLY A 137 -7.24 -35.14 8.71
CA GLY A 137 -7.73 -33.86 9.25
C GLY A 137 -6.60 -33.02 9.87
N VAL A 138 -5.75 -33.64 10.70
CA VAL A 138 -4.58 -32.98 11.30
C VAL A 138 -3.56 -32.54 10.24
N ARG A 139 -3.33 -33.38 9.22
CA ARG A 139 -2.46 -33.04 8.10
C ARG A 139 -2.97 -31.79 7.35
N THR A 140 -4.26 -31.75 7.04
CA THR A 140 -4.90 -30.60 6.40
C THR A 140 -4.76 -29.34 7.26
N GLU A 141 -4.97 -29.45 8.57
CA GLU A 141 -4.84 -28.33 9.51
C GLU A 141 -3.39 -27.84 9.63
N ALA A 142 -2.40 -28.73 9.53
CA ALA A 142 -0.98 -28.37 9.47
C ALA A 142 -0.61 -27.65 8.16
N GLU A 143 -1.17 -28.05 7.03
CA GLU A 143 -0.99 -27.33 5.76
C GLU A 143 -1.57 -25.92 5.82
N ASP A 144 -2.76 -25.76 6.39
CA ASP A 144 -3.37 -24.45 6.58
C ASP A 144 -2.57 -23.57 7.56
N LEU A 145 -2.04 -24.16 8.64
CA LEU A 145 -1.15 -23.47 9.57
C LEU A 145 0.10 -22.93 8.85
N ASN A 146 0.72 -23.73 7.99
CA ASN A 146 1.88 -23.30 7.19
C ASN A 146 1.52 -22.13 6.27
N ARG A 147 0.39 -22.21 5.55
CA ARG A 147 -0.11 -21.12 4.70
C ARG A 147 -0.36 -19.84 5.51
N ASP A 148 -0.91 -19.96 6.70
CA ASP A 148 -1.19 -18.81 7.57
C ASP A 148 0.09 -18.20 8.16
N LEU A 149 1.12 -19.00 8.44
CA LEU A 149 2.45 -18.51 8.82
C LEU A 149 3.13 -17.74 7.68
N GLU A 150 3.07 -18.23 6.45
CA GLU A 150 3.57 -17.51 5.27
C GLU A 150 2.87 -16.16 5.12
N LYS A 151 1.54 -16.13 5.23
CA LYS A 151 0.76 -14.87 5.20
C LYS A 151 1.19 -13.90 6.30
N LEU A 152 1.42 -14.40 7.51
CA LEU A 152 1.88 -13.58 8.64
C LEU A 152 3.24 -12.95 8.34
N GLN A 153 4.18 -13.72 7.78
CA GLN A 153 5.49 -13.21 7.37
C GLN A 153 5.34 -12.12 6.32
N LEU A 154 4.50 -12.34 5.29
CA LEU A 154 4.30 -11.36 4.24
C LEU A 154 3.68 -10.05 4.76
N LEU A 155 2.65 -10.12 5.61
CA LEU A 155 2.05 -8.94 6.23
C LEU A 155 3.02 -8.19 7.14
N THR A 156 3.86 -8.93 7.87
CA THR A 156 4.88 -8.34 8.74
C THR A 156 5.91 -7.57 7.91
N ASN A 157 6.42 -8.20 6.86
CA ASN A 157 7.35 -7.57 5.90
C ASN A 157 6.73 -6.33 5.24
N LEU A 158 5.46 -6.41 4.81
CA LEU A 158 4.75 -5.28 4.23
C LEU A 158 4.61 -4.14 5.24
N SER A 159 4.30 -4.43 6.50
CA SER A 159 4.19 -3.42 7.56
C SER A 159 5.53 -2.71 7.82
N GLN A 160 6.65 -3.44 7.80
CA GLN A 160 7.98 -2.87 7.97
C GLN A 160 8.39 -1.98 6.80
N ARG A 161 8.05 -2.37 5.56
CA ARG A 161 8.28 -1.54 4.37
C ARG A 161 7.47 -0.25 4.44
N ALA A 162 6.18 -0.34 4.79
CA ALA A 162 5.32 0.82 4.95
C ALA A 162 5.85 1.77 6.04
N GLU A 163 6.31 1.25 7.18
CA GLU A 163 6.88 2.05 8.25
C GLU A 163 8.15 2.82 7.82
N LYS A 164 9.08 2.13 7.14
CA LYS A 164 10.27 2.77 6.57
C LYS A 164 9.90 3.85 5.55
N GLU A 165 8.95 3.55 4.67
CA GLU A 165 8.51 4.51 3.65
C GLU A 165 7.87 5.75 4.27
N MET A 166 7.11 5.59 5.36
CA MET A 166 6.52 6.70 6.11
C MET A 166 7.61 7.58 6.75
N GLN A 167 8.65 6.98 7.34
CA GLN A 167 9.77 7.71 7.94
C GLN A 167 10.54 8.51 6.88
N LEU A 168 10.92 7.86 5.78
CA LEU A 168 11.61 8.50 4.66
C LEU A 168 10.78 9.65 4.06
N SER A 169 9.50 9.42 3.85
CA SER A 169 8.58 10.44 3.30
C SER A 169 8.42 11.64 4.22
N LEU A 170 8.47 11.44 5.54
CA LEU A 170 8.40 12.52 6.52
C LEU A 170 9.64 13.43 6.48
N GLU A 171 10.82 12.85 6.32
CA GLU A 171 12.06 13.63 6.14
C GLU A 171 12.05 14.39 4.81
N ILE A 172 11.60 13.74 3.74
CA ILE A 172 11.52 14.34 2.40
C ILE A 172 10.54 15.51 2.37
N ILE A 173 9.37 15.40 3.01
CA ILE A 173 8.41 16.51 3.01
C ILE A 173 8.89 17.70 3.83
N GLN A 174 9.59 17.47 4.95
CA GLN A 174 10.17 18.55 5.76
C GLN A 174 11.24 19.31 4.98
N THR A 175 12.15 18.59 4.33
CA THR A 175 13.20 19.18 3.48
C THR A 175 12.62 19.88 2.25
N ALA A 176 11.60 19.31 1.61
CA ALA A 176 10.91 19.92 0.48
C ALA A 176 10.21 21.24 0.87
N ARG A 177 9.53 21.27 2.02
CA ARG A 177 8.88 22.50 2.54
C ARG A 177 9.90 23.59 2.84
N ALA A 178 10.99 23.25 3.53
CA ALA A 178 12.06 24.21 3.81
C ALA A 178 12.69 24.77 2.52
N THR A 179 12.91 23.91 1.53
CA THR A 179 13.44 24.30 0.22
C THR A 179 12.48 25.22 -0.54
N LEU A 180 11.17 24.93 -0.49
CA LEU A 180 10.14 25.75 -1.13
C LEU A 180 10.05 27.14 -0.47
N VAL A 181 10.07 27.20 0.87
CA VAL A 181 10.07 28.48 1.61
C VAL A 181 11.30 29.30 1.25
N LYS A 182 12.49 28.69 1.24
CA LYS A 182 13.73 29.37 0.83
C LYS A 182 13.63 29.89 -0.61
N ALA A 183 13.17 29.07 -1.55
CA ALA A 183 12.98 29.48 -2.93
C ALA A 183 11.95 30.62 -3.07
N ALA A 184 10.91 30.65 -2.24
CA ALA A 184 9.96 31.76 -2.21
C ALA A 184 10.61 33.06 -1.70
N SER A 185 11.45 32.99 -0.67
CA SER A 185 12.21 34.14 -0.15
C SER A 185 13.24 34.67 -1.16
N ASP A 186 13.97 33.78 -1.84
CA ASP A 186 14.96 34.18 -2.86
C ASP A 186 14.28 34.92 -4.04
N ARG A 187 12.99 34.67 -4.29
CA ARG A 187 12.19 35.42 -5.28
C ARG A 187 11.79 36.81 -4.81
N THR A 188 11.57 37.00 -3.51
CA THR A 188 11.13 38.29 -2.96
C THR A 188 12.26 39.32 -2.86
N ASP A 189 13.52 38.89 -2.83
CA ASP A 189 14.69 39.79 -2.80
C ASP A 189 15.10 40.34 -4.18
N LEU A 190 14.46 39.90 -5.27
CA LEU A 190 14.63 40.54 -6.58
C LEU A 190 13.82 41.85 -6.62
N PRO A 191 14.40 43.00 -7.03
CA PRO A 191 13.66 44.24 -7.13
C PRO A 191 12.40 44.04 -7.98
N GLN A 192 11.27 44.49 -7.44
CA GLN A 192 9.99 44.53 -8.16
C GLN A 192 10.23 45.11 -9.55
N ARG A 193 9.54 44.55 -10.55
CA ARG A 193 9.63 44.98 -11.96
C ARG A 193 9.66 46.51 -12.04
N PHE A 194 10.47 47.05 -12.94
CA PHE A 194 10.59 48.46 -13.36
C PHE A 194 9.27 49.12 -13.86
N ILE A 195 8.12 48.78 -13.30
CA ILE A 195 6.79 49.25 -13.71
C ILE A 195 6.20 50.18 -12.63
N ASP A 196 6.76 50.25 -11.43
CA ASP A 196 6.24 51.09 -10.34
C ASP A 196 7.11 52.32 -10.04
N ASP A 197 7.97 52.75 -10.98
CA ASP A 197 8.73 54.00 -10.86
C ASP A 197 8.01 55.13 -11.62
N PRO A 198 7.14 55.92 -10.95
CA PRO A 198 6.35 56.97 -11.60
C PRO A 198 7.25 58.02 -12.28
N GLU A 199 8.49 58.19 -11.84
CA GLU A 199 9.43 59.13 -12.46
C GLU A 199 9.89 58.64 -13.83
N LYS A 200 10.17 57.34 -14.01
CA LYS A 200 10.55 56.77 -15.32
C LYS A 200 9.36 56.62 -16.28
N ILE A 201 8.14 56.38 -15.78
CA ILE A 201 6.93 56.46 -16.62
C ILE A 201 6.69 57.90 -17.09
N SER A 202 7.00 58.89 -16.24
CA SER A 202 6.87 60.30 -16.63
C SER A 202 7.82 60.70 -17.77
N SER A 203 9.04 60.13 -17.82
CA SER A 203 10.01 60.44 -18.88
C SER A 203 9.61 59.81 -20.22
N LEU A 204 9.06 58.59 -20.21
CA LEU A 204 8.51 57.95 -21.40
C LEU A 204 7.25 58.66 -21.93
N SER A 205 6.37 59.14 -21.04
CA SER A 205 5.21 59.97 -21.40
C SER A 205 5.61 61.32 -22.01
N LYS A 206 6.63 61.99 -21.43
CA LYS A 206 7.17 63.24 -21.97
C LYS A 206 7.79 63.04 -23.36
N SER A 207 8.54 61.96 -23.57
CA SER A 207 9.12 61.61 -24.87
C SER A 207 8.05 61.34 -25.94
N SER A 208 6.98 60.61 -25.59
CA SER A 208 5.83 60.39 -26.47
C SER A 208 5.11 61.69 -26.88
N LYS A 209 4.94 62.64 -25.94
CA LYS A 209 4.37 63.97 -26.24
C LYS A 209 5.26 64.78 -27.18
N LEU A 210 6.58 64.75 -26.98
CA LEU A 210 7.54 65.44 -27.86
C LEU A 210 7.51 64.90 -29.29
N CYS A 211 7.50 63.56 -29.45
CA CYS A 211 7.38 62.92 -30.76
C CYS A 211 6.05 63.29 -31.45
N ARG A 212 4.93 63.28 -30.72
CA ARG A 212 3.61 63.68 -31.26
C ARG A 212 3.57 65.16 -31.66
N THR A 213 4.25 66.03 -30.93
CA THR A 213 4.28 67.47 -31.22
C THR A 213 5.14 67.74 -32.46
N LEU A 214 6.27 67.04 -32.61
CA LEU A 214 7.10 67.09 -33.81
C LEU A 214 6.37 66.60 -35.06
N VAL A 215 5.62 65.49 -34.97
CA VAL A 215 4.80 65.00 -36.09
C VAL A 215 3.71 66.02 -36.48
N ARG A 216 3.10 66.70 -35.52
CA ARG A 216 2.09 67.74 -35.79
C ARG A 216 2.71 68.98 -36.45
N LEU A 217 3.91 69.38 -36.02
CA LEU A 217 4.66 70.48 -36.62
C LEU A 217 5.09 70.16 -38.05
N TRP A 218 5.53 68.92 -38.31
CA TRP A 218 5.90 68.49 -39.66
C TRP A 218 4.69 68.44 -40.61
N ASN A 219 3.54 67.91 -40.16
CA ASN A 219 2.32 67.87 -40.97
C ASN A 219 1.67 69.26 -41.18
N GLY A 220 1.87 70.22 -40.27
CA GLY A 220 1.35 71.58 -40.41
C GLY A 220 2.12 72.46 -41.40
N VAL A 221 3.38 72.13 -41.70
CA VAL A 221 4.23 72.90 -42.64
C VAL A 221 4.00 72.50 -44.11
N HIS A 222 3.24 71.44 -44.39
CA HIS A 222 2.95 70.96 -45.75
C HIS A 222 1.54 71.30 -46.28
N PHE A 223 0.78 72.16 -45.59
CA PHE A 223 -0.57 72.57 -46.03
C PHE A 223 -0.83 74.10 -45.96
N GLY A 224 0.20 74.91 -46.19
CA GLY A 224 0.08 76.37 -46.35
C GLY A 224 0.65 76.83 -47.69
N THR A 225 -0.17 76.76 -48.75
CA THR A 225 -0.06 77.58 -49.96
C THR A 225 -1.21 78.56 -49.98
#